data_AF-A0A352WRA6-F1
#
_entry.id   AF-A0A352WRA6-F1
#
_cell.length_a   1.000
_cell.length_b   1.000
_cell.length_c   1.000
_cell.angle_alpha   90.00
_cell.angle_beta   90.00
_cell.angle_gamma   90.00
#
_symmetry.space_group_name_H-M   'P 1'
#
loop_
_entity.id
_entity.type
_entity.pdbx_description
1 polymer ?
#
loop_
_entity_poly.entity_id
_entity_poly.type
_entity_poly.pdbx_seq_one_letter_code
_entity_poly.pdbx_strand_id
1 'polypeptide(L)'
;MSNPTSSNQPTFGRLALAALGVALLCSVSGAAQQSELSPYSRYGFGLIGQLQAPAYAGMGGMETTMLTGFQFQPNNPASATYLSQTTFQASGIANHVRLKQGEASASAAFGSPGPFGIVVKRNGGKNALILNLSPYSNSGYAISRSNTYDGIGLANERYEGDGGLSALNIGWARVFKGSKRVPAGSDSIRIQSNALHLGVQTHYLFGQISRTSTVDIIDPTFLDHRNRFTAQHRSITANAGMVYDQLLHVRYDDRGDFEQSLSLRMGGVFTPSTNLHSSLASIDETTQTLGGIPVPLDTAFYSERLDYRARMPRSFSLGSSFHFARG
;
A
#
# COMPACT_ATOMS: atom_id res chain seq x y z
N MET A 1 14.97 7.68 60.52
CA MET A 1 13.95 8.28 59.63
C MET A 1 14.66 9.29 58.73
N SER A 2 14.93 8.92 57.49
CA SER A 2 15.43 9.83 56.46
C SER A 2 14.78 9.44 55.14
N ASN A 3 13.94 10.33 54.64
CA ASN A 3 13.19 10.20 53.39
C ASN A 3 14.16 10.40 52.21
N PRO A 4 14.19 9.55 51.17
CA PRO A 4 14.88 9.90 49.94
C PRO A 4 14.02 10.88 49.13
N THR A 5 14.58 12.06 48.89
CA THR A 5 14.03 13.12 48.05
C THR A 5 13.92 12.67 46.59
N SER A 6 12.79 12.96 45.94
CA SER A 6 12.59 12.69 44.51
C SER A 6 13.52 13.57 43.67
N SER A 7 14.39 12.96 42.88
CA SER A 7 15.18 13.68 41.89
C SER A 7 14.31 14.09 40.71
N ASN A 8 13.95 15.38 40.66
CA ASN A 8 13.39 16.02 39.47
C ASN A 8 14.51 16.13 38.42
N GLN A 9 14.69 15.11 37.59
CA GLN A 9 15.45 15.27 36.34
C GLN A 9 14.55 15.92 35.28
N PRO A 10 15.05 16.92 34.55
CA PRO A 10 14.21 17.79 33.72
C PRO A 10 13.69 17.05 32.48
N THR A 11 12.38 17.12 32.29
CA THR A 11 11.60 16.71 31.10
C THR A 11 12.07 17.34 29.79
N PHE A 12 13.00 18.31 29.84
CA PHE A 12 13.61 19.00 28.71
C PHE A 12 14.32 18.06 27.72
N GLY A 13 14.99 17.00 28.18
CA GLY A 13 15.72 16.10 27.28
C GLY A 13 14.82 15.33 26.31
N ARG A 14 13.62 14.95 26.77
CA ARG A 14 12.62 14.22 25.95
C ARG A 14 11.92 15.13 24.95
N LEU A 15 11.63 16.37 25.37
CA LEU A 15 11.07 17.41 24.49
C LEU A 15 12.09 17.87 23.44
N ALA A 16 13.37 17.97 23.81
CA ALA A 16 14.44 18.31 22.87
C ALA A 16 14.67 17.19 21.84
N LEU A 17 14.66 15.91 22.25
CA LEU A 17 14.73 14.79 21.30
C LEU A 17 13.51 14.71 20.39
N ALA A 18 12.30 14.97 20.91
CA ALA A 18 11.09 15.02 20.11
C ALA A 18 11.11 16.19 19.12
N ALA A 19 11.57 17.38 19.55
CA ALA A 19 11.75 18.54 18.70
C ALA A 19 12.83 18.32 17.64
N LEU A 20 13.93 17.64 17.98
CA LEU A 20 14.98 17.25 17.02
C LEU A 20 14.44 16.24 15.99
N GLY A 21 13.63 15.26 16.43
CA GLY A 21 12.95 14.31 15.55
C GLY A 21 11.95 14.98 14.61
N VAL A 22 11.18 15.96 15.08
CA VAL A 22 10.25 16.76 14.27
C VAL A 22 11.02 17.69 13.31
N ALA A 23 12.13 18.28 13.75
CA ALA A 23 12.98 19.12 12.90
C ALA A 23 13.66 18.32 11.76
N LEU A 24 14.09 17.08 12.03
CA LEU A 24 14.60 16.18 10.98
C LEU A 24 13.50 15.77 9.98
N LEU A 25 12.25 15.62 10.42
CA LEU A 25 11.11 15.34 9.53
C LEU A 25 10.73 16.53 8.64
N CYS A 26 10.93 17.77 9.11
CA CYS A 26 10.66 18.98 8.34
C CYS A 26 11.79 19.41 7.39
N SER A 27 12.96 18.73 7.43
CA SER A 27 14.14 19.08 6.62
C SER A 27 14.12 18.46 5.21
N VAL A 28 13.06 17.76 4.82
CA VAL A 28 12.93 17.20 3.48
C VAL A 28 12.44 18.30 2.54
N SER A 29 13.38 19.08 2.01
CA SER A 29 13.14 20.04 0.94
C SER A 29 12.35 19.39 -0.19
N GLY A 30 11.26 20.04 -0.61
CA GLY A 30 10.32 19.57 -1.62
C GLY A 30 10.90 19.46 -3.03
N ALA A 31 11.78 18.48 -3.26
CA ALA A 31 11.83 17.82 -4.54
C ALA A 31 10.47 17.12 -4.70
N ALA A 32 9.76 17.37 -5.80
CA ALA A 32 8.52 16.67 -6.13
C ALA A 32 8.73 15.17 -5.88
N GLN A 33 8.11 14.64 -4.81
CA GLN A 33 8.30 13.25 -4.41
C GLN A 33 7.53 12.40 -5.42
N GLN A 34 8.21 12.02 -6.50
CA GLN A 34 7.68 11.08 -7.47
C GLN A 34 7.57 9.74 -6.75
N SER A 35 6.35 9.40 -6.34
CA SER A 35 6.07 8.23 -5.48
C SER A 35 6.24 6.90 -6.22
N GLU A 36 6.42 6.96 -7.54
CA GLU A 36 6.65 5.82 -8.43
C GLU A 36 7.43 6.29 -9.65
N LEU A 37 8.39 5.51 -10.15
CA LEU A 37 8.99 5.74 -11.47
C LEU A 37 9.03 4.43 -12.26
N SER A 38 7.92 4.12 -12.90
CA SER A 38 7.77 2.92 -13.72
C SER A 38 7.03 3.23 -15.01
N PRO A 39 7.63 2.95 -16.20
CA PRO A 39 6.95 3.08 -17.49
C PRO A 39 5.63 2.32 -17.57
N TYR A 40 5.50 1.23 -16.81
CA TYR A 40 4.29 0.40 -16.77
C TYR A 40 3.13 1.08 -16.04
N SER A 41 3.41 2.08 -15.20
CA SER A 41 2.38 2.87 -14.51
C SER A 41 1.60 3.82 -15.45
N ARG A 42 2.02 3.92 -16.72
CA ARG A 42 1.28 4.67 -17.77
C ARG A 42 -0.10 4.08 -18.07
N TYR A 43 -0.35 2.81 -17.75
CA TYR A 43 -1.60 2.13 -18.09
C TYR A 43 -2.59 2.10 -16.92
N GLY A 44 -3.89 2.10 -17.24
CA GLY A 44 -4.96 1.94 -16.24
C GLY A 44 -4.90 2.99 -15.13
N PHE A 45 -4.94 2.52 -13.87
CA PHE A 45 -4.84 3.36 -12.66
C PHE A 45 -3.41 3.51 -12.13
N GLY A 46 -2.40 3.12 -12.93
CA GLY A 46 -1.04 2.95 -12.47
C GLY A 46 -0.78 1.55 -11.92
N LEU A 47 0.31 1.42 -11.18
CA LEU A 47 0.67 0.17 -10.50
C LEU A 47 -0.13 0.04 -9.22
N ILE A 48 -0.86 -1.07 -9.08
CA ILE A 48 -1.60 -1.38 -7.85
C ILE A 48 -0.57 -1.78 -6.79
N GLY A 49 -0.54 -1.04 -5.68
CA GLY A 49 0.39 -1.23 -4.58
C GLY A 49 0.04 -2.47 -3.77
N GLN A 50 0.43 -3.65 -4.26
CA GLN A 50 0.08 -4.93 -3.64
C GLN A 50 0.90 -5.24 -2.38
N LEU A 51 2.08 -4.62 -2.21
CA LEU A 51 2.94 -4.84 -1.05
C LEU A 51 2.70 -3.73 -0.02
N GLN A 52 1.77 -3.97 0.91
CA GLN A 52 1.27 -2.96 1.84
C GLN A 52 2.01 -2.96 3.18
N ALA A 53 2.85 -3.95 3.49
CA ALA A 53 3.71 -3.85 4.67
C ALA A 53 5.08 -4.53 4.46
N PRO A 54 6.17 -3.97 5.04
CA PRO A 54 7.54 -4.45 4.80
C PRO A 54 7.76 -5.92 5.12
N ALA A 55 7.16 -6.43 6.21
CA ALA A 55 7.30 -7.84 6.56
C ALA A 55 6.78 -8.76 5.44
N TYR A 56 5.58 -8.46 4.91
CA TYR A 56 4.96 -9.25 3.85
C TYR A 56 5.68 -9.07 2.51
N ALA A 57 6.22 -7.88 2.26
CA ALA A 57 7.07 -7.62 1.11
C ALA A 57 8.31 -8.52 1.10
N GLY A 58 8.99 -8.67 2.24
CA GLY A 58 10.15 -9.54 2.40
C GLY A 58 9.86 -11.03 2.19
N MET A 59 8.58 -11.44 2.24
CA MET A 59 8.15 -12.83 2.03
C MET A 59 7.49 -13.04 0.66
N GLY A 60 7.80 -12.15 -0.31
CA GLY A 60 7.28 -12.27 -1.67
C GLY A 60 5.78 -12.00 -1.80
N GLY A 61 5.19 -11.22 -0.88
CA GLY A 61 3.77 -10.90 -0.92
C GLY A 61 2.87 -12.01 -0.36
N MET A 62 3.33 -12.76 0.64
CA MET A 62 2.48 -13.71 1.37
C MET A 62 1.57 -12.98 2.37
N GLU A 63 0.33 -12.71 1.97
CA GLU A 63 -0.59 -11.84 2.73
C GLU A 63 -1.80 -12.57 3.34
N THR A 64 -2.12 -13.77 2.86
CA THR A 64 -3.37 -14.47 3.22
C THR A 64 -3.27 -15.23 4.53
N THR A 65 -2.11 -15.78 4.89
CA THR A 65 -1.93 -16.63 6.08
C THR A 65 -0.90 -16.12 7.08
N MET A 66 -0.11 -15.10 6.71
CA MET A 66 0.92 -14.60 7.58
C MET A 66 0.35 -13.59 8.59
N LEU A 67 0.09 -14.06 9.81
CA LEU A 67 -0.55 -13.27 10.86
C LEU A 67 0.33 -13.28 12.10
N THR A 68 0.59 -12.10 12.64
CA THR A 68 1.40 -11.90 13.83
C THR A 68 0.64 -11.05 14.85
N GLY A 69 1.02 -11.17 16.12
CA GLY A 69 0.40 -10.42 17.22
C GLY A 69 0.77 -8.93 17.26
N PHE A 70 1.71 -8.48 16.42
CA PHE A 70 2.29 -7.15 16.49
C PHE A 70 2.11 -6.30 15.22
N GLN A 71 1.66 -6.91 14.13
CA GLN A 71 1.54 -6.26 12.83
C GLN A 71 0.22 -6.63 12.18
N PHE A 72 -0.46 -5.63 11.65
CA PHE A 72 -1.67 -5.79 10.88
C PHE A 72 -1.34 -5.92 9.39
N GLN A 73 -2.13 -6.71 8.68
CA GLN A 73 -2.07 -6.84 7.23
C GLN A 73 -3.27 -6.10 6.62
N PRO A 74 -3.07 -4.89 6.05
CA PRO A 74 -4.11 -4.14 5.35
C PRO A 74 -4.87 -4.93 4.28
N ASN A 75 -4.22 -5.85 3.59
CA ASN A 75 -4.86 -6.63 2.53
C ASN A 75 -5.73 -7.78 3.05
N ASN A 76 -5.65 -8.15 4.33
CA ASN A 76 -6.48 -9.17 4.94
C ASN A 76 -7.06 -8.69 6.27
N PRO A 77 -8.33 -8.23 6.33
CA PRO A 77 -8.91 -7.70 7.56
C PRO A 77 -9.00 -8.73 8.69
N ALA A 78 -9.02 -10.03 8.39
CA ALA A 78 -9.00 -11.07 9.43
C ALA A 78 -7.74 -10.99 10.31
N SER A 79 -6.63 -10.48 9.77
CA SER A 79 -5.36 -10.30 10.48
C SER A 79 -5.47 -9.47 11.76
N ALA A 80 -6.41 -8.52 11.82
CA ALA A 80 -6.62 -7.65 12.97
C ALA A 80 -6.96 -8.43 14.26
N THR A 81 -7.55 -9.61 14.12
CA THR A 81 -7.91 -10.47 15.25
C THR A 81 -6.73 -11.24 15.85
N TYR A 82 -5.52 -11.17 15.27
CA TYR A 82 -4.32 -11.74 15.89
C TYR A 82 -3.62 -10.77 16.83
N LEU A 83 -3.80 -9.46 16.64
CA LEU A 83 -3.11 -8.44 17.43
C LEU A 83 -3.35 -8.59 18.93
N SER A 84 -2.30 -8.58 19.75
CA SER A 84 -2.50 -8.74 21.20
C SER A 84 -3.06 -7.48 21.86
N GLN A 85 -2.93 -6.33 21.23
CA GLN A 85 -3.28 -5.02 21.78
C GLN A 85 -3.63 -4.03 20.66
N THR A 86 -4.05 -2.82 21.04
CA THR A 86 -4.21 -1.73 20.09
C THR A 86 -2.87 -1.41 19.44
N THR A 87 -2.83 -1.50 18.11
CA THR A 87 -1.60 -1.33 17.34
C THR A 87 -1.74 -0.14 16.41
N PHE A 88 -0.82 0.81 16.53
CA PHE A 88 -0.58 1.83 15.52
C PHE A 88 0.50 1.29 14.58
N GLN A 89 0.26 1.35 13.28
CA GLN A 89 1.19 0.90 12.26
C GLN A 89 1.32 2.01 11.21
N ALA A 90 2.56 2.25 10.79
CA ALA A 90 2.90 3.07 9.64
C ALA A 90 4.01 2.36 8.87
N SER A 91 4.03 2.52 7.56
CA SER A 91 5.03 1.90 6.70
C SER A 91 5.45 2.85 5.60
N GLY A 92 6.62 2.58 5.03
CA GLY A 92 7.17 3.28 3.87
C GLY A 92 7.96 2.28 3.05
N ILE A 93 7.93 2.44 1.74
CA ILE A 93 8.59 1.52 0.81
C ILE A 93 9.49 2.36 -0.09
N ALA A 94 10.74 1.93 -0.22
CA ALA A 94 11.69 2.49 -1.16
C ALA A 94 12.02 1.42 -2.19
N ASN A 95 11.93 1.79 -3.47
CA ASN A 95 12.18 0.91 -4.60
C ASN A 95 13.36 1.44 -5.41
N HIS A 96 14.16 0.51 -5.93
CA HIS A 96 15.20 0.80 -6.90
C HIS A 96 14.92 0.00 -8.17
N VAL A 97 14.67 0.71 -9.27
CA VAL A 97 14.34 0.11 -10.57
C VAL A 97 15.49 0.37 -11.53
N ARG A 98 15.91 -0.67 -12.25
CA ARG A 98 16.87 -0.57 -13.35
C ARG A 98 16.23 -1.08 -14.63
N LEU A 99 16.13 -0.19 -15.61
CA LEU A 99 15.62 -0.47 -16.95
C LEU A 99 16.79 -0.62 -17.91
N LYS A 100 16.72 -1.60 -18.80
CA LYS A 100 17.70 -1.81 -19.87
C LYS A 100 16.96 -2.02 -21.19
N GLN A 101 17.41 -1.33 -22.24
CA GLN A 101 16.91 -1.47 -23.60
C GLN A 101 18.11 -1.50 -24.56
N GLY A 102 18.52 -2.70 -24.97
CA GLY A 102 19.78 -2.88 -25.70
C GLY A 102 20.97 -2.40 -24.87
N GLU A 103 21.77 -1.50 -25.45
CA GLU A 103 22.92 -0.86 -24.79
C GLU A 103 22.52 0.28 -23.83
N ALA A 104 21.29 0.79 -23.90
CA ALA A 104 20.83 1.85 -23.02
C ALA A 104 20.42 1.29 -21.66
N SER A 105 20.85 1.97 -20.58
CA SER A 105 20.42 1.64 -19.22
C SER A 105 19.99 2.89 -18.45
N ALA A 106 18.93 2.76 -17.66
CA ALA A 106 18.45 3.81 -16.77
C ALA A 106 18.18 3.20 -15.39
N SER A 107 18.47 3.95 -14.33
CA SER A 107 18.15 3.55 -12.97
C SER A 107 17.43 4.66 -12.25
N ALA A 108 16.44 4.30 -11.44
CA ALA A 108 15.70 5.22 -10.61
C ALA A 108 15.51 4.65 -9.22
N ALA A 109 15.50 5.53 -8.23
CA ALA A 109 15.12 5.23 -6.87
C ALA A 109 13.94 6.13 -6.50
N PHE A 110 12.89 5.55 -5.95
CA PHE A 110 11.71 6.28 -5.51
C PHE A 110 11.17 5.67 -4.22
N GLY A 111 10.42 6.47 -3.47
CA GLY A 111 9.81 6.04 -2.22
C GLY A 111 8.35 6.45 -2.17
N SER A 112 7.52 5.57 -1.64
CA SER A 112 6.11 5.84 -1.40
C SER A 112 5.77 5.61 0.08
N PRO A 113 4.93 6.46 0.69
CA PRO A 113 4.35 6.14 1.97
C PRO A 113 3.54 4.85 1.83
N GLY A 114 3.71 3.92 2.75
CA GLY A 114 2.86 2.76 2.85
C GLY A 114 1.61 3.07 3.69
N PRO A 115 0.79 2.05 3.96
CA PRO A 115 -0.33 2.12 4.87
C PRO A 115 0.07 2.66 6.24
N PHE A 116 -0.78 3.53 6.75
CA PHE A 116 -0.74 3.96 8.14
C PHE A 116 -2.13 3.92 8.75
N GLY A 117 -2.21 3.55 10.02
CA GLY A 117 -3.48 3.41 10.68
C GLY A 117 -3.39 2.85 12.08
N ILE A 118 -4.56 2.66 12.66
CA ILE A 118 -4.75 2.12 13.99
C ILE A 118 -5.72 0.93 13.92
N VAL A 119 -5.36 -0.13 14.62
CA VAL A 119 -6.24 -1.25 14.87
C VAL A 119 -6.51 -1.31 16.36
N VAL A 120 -7.76 -1.11 16.74
CA VAL A 120 -8.19 -1.14 18.14
C VAL A 120 -8.63 -2.57 18.46
N LYS A 121 -7.79 -3.28 19.22
CA LYS A 121 -8.09 -4.61 19.75
C LYS A 121 -7.73 -4.69 21.23
N ARG A 122 -8.71 -5.08 22.04
CA ARG A 122 -8.47 -5.37 23.46
C ARG A 122 -7.68 -6.66 23.60
N ASN A 123 -6.75 -6.71 24.56
CA ASN A 123 -6.06 -7.95 24.90
C ASN A 123 -7.05 -9.05 25.32
N GLY A 124 -6.92 -10.24 24.72
CA GLY A 124 -7.87 -11.34 24.85
C GLY A 124 -9.25 -11.10 24.20
N GLY A 125 -9.47 -9.92 23.62
CA GLY A 125 -10.71 -9.55 22.94
C GLY A 125 -10.93 -10.36 21.66
N LYS A 126 -12.20 -10.67 21.37
CA LYS A 126 -12.59 -11.40 20.17
C LYS A 126 -12.82 -10.49 18.96
N ASN A 127 -12.96 -9.18 19.16
CA ASN A 127 -13.26 -8.21 18.11
C ASN A 127 -12.09 -7.24 17.93
N ALA A 128 -11.91 -6.76 16.71
CA ALA A 128 -10.97 -5.70 16.35
C ALA A 128 -11.67 -4.68 15.43
N LEU A 129 -11.41 -3.40 15.65
CA LEU A 129 -11.81 -2.31 14.77
C LEU A 129 -10.57 -1.83 14.00
N ILE A 130 -10.70 -1.61 12.71
CA ILE A 130 -9.61 -1.24 11.80
C ILE A 130 -9.91 0.13 11.23
N LEU A 131 -8.97 1.07 11.34
CA LEU A 131 -9.00 2.38 10.70
C LEU A 131 -7.63 2.63 10.08
N ASN A 132 -7.54 2.72 8.76
CA ASN A 132 -6.26 2.99 8.11
C ASN A 132 -6.44 3.80 6.81
N LEU A 133 -5.38 4.48 6.40
CA LEU A 133 -5.25 5.12 5.09
C LEU A 133 -4.08 4.44 4.38
N SER A 134 -4.31 4.00 3.15
CA SER A 134 -3.29 3.31 2.36
C SER A 134 -3.23 3.87 0.94
N PRO A 135 -2.04 3.93 0.31
CA PRO A 135 -2.00 4.06 -1.15
C PRO A 135 -2.66 2.81 -1.75
N TYR A 136 -3.44 2.97 -2.81
CA TYR A 136 -4.03 1.87 -3.56
C TYR A 136 -3.31 1.65 -4.90
N SER A 137 -3.05 2.73 -5.62
CA SER A 137 -2.25 2.69 -6.85
C SER A 137 -1.41 3.95 -7.00
N ASN A 138 -0.26 3.79 -7.62
CA ASN A 138 0.64 4.90 -7.92
C ASN A 138 0.87 4.98 -9.44
N SER A 139 0.75 6.19 -9.98
CA SER A 139 1.11 6.51 -11.36
C SER A 139 2.29 7.46 -11.33
N GLY A 140 3.38 7.08 -11.96
CA GLY A 140 4.61 7.85 -11.90
C GLY A 140 5.58 7.40 -12.99
N TYR A 141 5.76 8.24 -14.00
CA TYR A 141 6.73 8.03 -15.07
C TYR A 141 7.15 9.36 -15.69
N ALA A 142 8.39 9.41 -16.15
CA ALA A 142 8.92 10.50 -16.98
C ALA A 142 9.83 9.86 -18.02
N ILE A 143 9.37 9.81 -19.27
CA ILE A 143 10.06 9.15 -20.37
C ILE A 143 10.27 10.19 -21.47
N SER A 144 11.51 10.37 -21.89
CA SER A 144 11.84 11.16 -23.08
C SER A 144 12.33 10.25 -24.20
N ARG A 145 11.94 10.57 -25.43
CA ARG A 145 12.40 9.91 -26.64
C ARG A 145 12.70 10.97 -27.69
N SER A 146 13.86 10.86 -28.33
CA SER A 146 14.21 11.69 -29.47
C SER A 146 14.15 10.84 -30.73
N ASN A 147 13.38 11.27 -31.72
CA ASN A 147 13.23 10.61 -33.01
C ASN A 147 13.33 11.64 -34.13
N THR A 148 13.81 11.22 -35.29
CA THR A 148 13.77 12.01 -36.52
C THR A 148 12.54 11.62 -37.33
N TYR A 149 11.72 12.60 -37.66
CA TYR A 149 10.51 12.45 -38.46
C TYR A 149 10.71 13.05 -39.85
N ASP A 150 10.25 12.34 -40.88
CA ASP A 150 10.32 12.81 -42.26
C ASP A 150 9.48 14.09 -42.44
N GLY A 151 10.05 15.11 -43.08
CA GLY A 151 9.43 16.42 -43.29
C GLY A 151 9.42 17.41 -42.10
N ILE A 152 9.64 16.96 -40.86
CA ILE A 152 9.59 17.78 -39.63
C ILE A 152 10.91 17.82 -38.86
N GLY A 153 11.86 16.93 -39.18
CA GLY A 153 13.18 16.92 -38.56
C GLY A 153 13.21 16.21 -37.20
N LEU A 154 14.13 16.63 -36.33
CA LEU A 154 14.31 16.04 -34.99
C LEU A 154 13.19 16.52 -34.06
N ALA A 155 12.46 15.59 -33.44
CA ALA A 155 11.48 15.91 -32.40
C ALA A 155 11.75 15.11 -31.12
N ASN A 156 11.56 15.79 -30.00
CA ASN A 156 11.65 15.27 -28.65
C ASN A 156 10.25 15.01 -28.10
N GLU A 157 9.91 13.75 -27.91
CA GLU A 157 8.69 13.33 -27.23
C GLU A 157 8.96 13.19 -25.74
N ARG A 158 8.11 13.79 -24.91
CA ARG A 158 8.16 13.68 -23.46
C ARG A 158 6.81 13.19 -22.95
N TYR A 159 6.83 12.05 -22.27
CA TYR A 159 5.67 11.46 -21.62
C TYR A 159 5.86 11.52 -20.12
N GLU A 160 5.00 12.26 -19.45
CA GLU A 160 4.97 12.41 -18.01
C GLU A 160 3.64 11.94 -17.47
N GLY A 161 3.67 11.31 -16.30
CA GLY A 161 2.45 11.02 -15.57
C GLY A 161 2.74 10.90 -14.08
N ASP A 162 1.80 11.41 -13.31
CA ASP A 162 1.89 11.53 -11.87
C ASP A 162 0.51 11.35 -11.22
N GLY A 163 0.52 11.08 -9.92
CA GLY A 163 -0.66 10.88 -9.11
C GLY A 163 -0.89 9.43 -8.72
N GLY A 164 -2.14 9.07 -8.45
CA GLY A 164 -2.49 7.79 -7.89
C GLY A 164 -3.80 7.81 -7.13
N LEU A 165 -4.14 6.66 -6.56
CA LEU A 165 -5.34 6.47 -5.75
C LEU A 165 -4.94 6.15 -4.32
N SER A 166 -5.63 6.78 -3.38
CA SER A 166 -5.56 6.49 -1.96
C SER A 166 -6.87 5.85 -1.50
N ALA A 167 -6.79 5.01 -0.49
CA ALA A 167 -7.93 4.29 0.06
C ALA A 167 -8.05 4.57 1.57
N LEU A 168 -9.17 5.19 1.97
CA LEU A 168 -9.55 5.29 3.38
C LEU A 168 -10.34 4.04 3.78
N ASN A 169 -9.86 3.35 4.80
CA ASN A 169 -10.30 2.00 5.10
C ASN A 169 -10.86 1.92 6.52
N ILE A 170 -12.08 1.40 6.64
CA ILE A 170 -12.76 1.14 7.90
C ILE A 170 -13.17 -0.32 7.91
N GLY A 171 -12.81 -1.07 8.94
CA GLY A 171 -13.08 -2.49 9.00
C GLY A 171 -13.36 -3.01 10.39
N TRP A 172 -13.90 -4.21 10.42
CA TRP A 172 -14.19 -4.95 11.63
C TRP A 172 -13.81 -6.40 11.43
N ALA A 173 -13.24 -7.00 12.48
CA ALA A 173 -12.86 -8.40 12.45
C ALA A 173 -13.17 -9.10 13.76
N ARG A 174 -13.48 -10.39 13.68
CA ARG A 174 -13.84 -11.24 14.81
C ARG A 174 -13.21 -12.62 14.74
N VAL A 175 -12.76 -13.12 15.88
CA VAL A 175 -12.25 -14.48 16.05
C VAL A 175 -13.22 -15.37 16.84
N PHE A 176 -13.40 -16.58 16.35
CA PHE A 176 -14.12 -17.68 16.99
C PHE A 176 -13.11 -18.78 17.32
N LYS A 177 -12.92 -19.06 18.61
CA LYS A 177 -11.92 -20.01 19.09
C LYS A 177 -12.62 -21.27 19.60
N GLY A 178 -12.16 -22.44 19.14
CA GLY A 178 -12.50 -23.73 19.73
C GLY A 178 -11.35 -24.23 20.59
N SER A 179 -11.70 -25.01 21.61
CA SER A 179 -10.75 -25.54 22.58
C SER A 179 -10.98 -27.03 22.78
N LYS A 180 -9.90 -27.78 22.96
CA LYS A 180 -9.91 -29.21 23.29
C LYS A 180 -9.07 -29.45 24.54
N ARG A 181 -9.37 -30.50 25.30
CA ARG A 181 -8.49 -30.97 26.38
C ARG A 181 -7.53 -32.03 25.83
N VAL A 182 -6.26 -31.92 26.18
CA VAL A 182 -5.20 -32.86 25.79
C VAL A 182 -4.49 -33.32 27.07
N PRO A 183 -4.15 -34.61 27.19
CA PRO A 183 -3.36 -35.09 28.34
C PRO A 183 -1.96 -34.47 28.32
N ALA A 184 -1.49 -34.04 29.49
CA ALA A 184 -0.16 -33.51 29.72
C ALA A 184 0.34 -34.02 31.08
N GLY A 185 1.19 -35.05 31.05
CA GLY A 185 1.58 -35.78 32.26
C GLY A 185 0.38 -36.43 32.96
N SER A 186 0.18 -36.09 34.24
CA SER A 186 -0.89 -36.63 35.09
C SER A 186 -2.23 -35.88 35.03
N ASP A 187 -2.32 -34.74 34.34
CA ASP A 187 -3.53 -33.93 34.22
C ASP A 187 -3.85 -33.56 32.75
N SER A 188 -5.06 -33.07 32.49
CA SER A 188 -5.49 -32.62 31.16
C SER A 188 -5.50 -31.09 31.06
N ILE A 189 -4.76 -30.54 30.11
CA ILE A 189 -4.71 -29.10 29.87
C ILE A 189 -5.68 -28.72 28.76
N ARG A 190 -6.42 -27.62 28.95
CA ARG A 190 -7.30 -27.04 27.91
C ARG A 190 -6.47 -26.18 26.96
N ILE A 191 -6.37 -26.63 25.72
CA ILE A 191 -5.64 -25.94 24.66
C ILE A 191 -6.61 -25.43 23.58
N GLN A 192 -6.18 -24.41 22.84
CA GLN A 192 -6.91 -23.94 21.66
C GLN A 192 -6.69 -24.95 20.52
N SER A 193 -7.76 -25.60 20.07
CA SER A 193 -7.68 -26.61 19.00
C SER A 193 -7.81 -25.97 17.62
N ASN A 194 -8.68 -24.97 17.50
CA ASN A 194 -8.88 -24.25 16.26
C ASN A 194 -9.30 -22.79 16.50
N ALA A 195 -9.11 -21.97 15.49
CA ALA A 195 -9.67 -20.63 15.46
C ALA A 195 -10.07 -20.21 14.06
N LEU A 196 -11.27 -19.66 13.93
CA LEU A 196 -11.78 -19.03 12.72
C LEU A 196 -11.75 -17.52 12.90
N HIS A 197 -10.99 -16.86 12.06
CA HIS A 197 -10.80 -15.42 12.02
C HIS A 197 -11.54 -14.88 10.80
N LEU A 198 -12.49 -13.98 11.01
CA LEU A 198 -13.27 -13.35 9.96
C LEU A 198 -13.04 -11.84 10.02
N GLY A 199 -12.94 -11.19 8.87
CA GLY A 199 -12.81 -9.74 8.78
C GLY A 199 -13.52 -9.19 7.56
N VAL A 200 -14.09 -8.00 7.70
CA VAL A 200 -14.64 -7.22 6.60
C VAL A 200 -14.10 -5.81 6.71
N GLN A 201 -13.69 -5.23 5.58
CA GLN A 201 -13.21 -3.87 5.49
C GLN A 201 -13.84 -3.18 4.29
N THR A 202 -14.27 -1.94 4.48
CA THR A 202 -14.75 -1.06 3.42
C THR A 202 -13.65 -0.05 3.11
N HIS A 203 -13.45 0.20 1.83
CA HIS A 203 -12.43 1.09 1.29
C HIS A 203 -13.13 2.19 0.47
N TYR A 204 -12.89 3.44 0.82
CA TYR A 204 -13.24 4.59 -0.01
C TYR A 204 -12.01 5.00 -0.80
N LEU A 205 -12.02 4.71 -2.10
CA LEU A 205 -10.94 5.03 -3.02
C LEU A 205 -11.16 6.40 -3.62
N PHE A 206 -10.13 7.23 -3.57
CA PHE A 206 -10.13 8.56 -4.15
C PHE A 206 -8.74 8.93 -4.66
N GLY A 207 -8.70 9.71 -5.72
CA GLY A 207 -7.44 10.24 -6.22
C GLY A 207 -7.55 10.80 -7.63
N GLN A 208 -6.42 11.23 -8.15
CA GLN A 208 -6.29 11.80 -9.48
C GLN A 208 -5.03 11.24 -10.13
N ILE A 209 -5.12 10.99 -11.43
CA ILE A 209 -3.99 10.65 -12.29
C ILE A 209 -3.90 11.74 -13.36
N SER A 210 -2.74 12.35 -13.48
CA SER A 210 -2.42 13.31 -14.53
C SER A 210 -1.44 12.67 -15.51
N ARG A 211 -1.63 12.93 -16.79
CA ARG A 211 -0.73 12.49 -17.86
C ARG A 211 -0.52 13.64 -18.82
N THR A 212 0.75 13.95 -19.09
CA THR A 212 1.13 14.96 -20.08
C THR A 212 1.98 14.29 -21.15
N SER A 213 1.64 14.54 -22.40
CA SER A 213 2.42 14.12 -23.57
C SER A 213 2.80 15.37 -24.35
N THR A 214 4.09 15.64 -24.46
CA THR A 214 4.61 16.79 -25.19
C THR A 214 5.44 16.29 -26.37
N VAL A 215 5.28 16.93 -27.52
CA VAL A 215 6.13 16.77 -28.69
C VAL A 215 6.75 18.13 -28.97
N ASP A 216 8.05 18.22 -28.74
CA ASP A 216 8.88 19.40 -28.94
C ASP A 216 9.66 19.23 -30.25
N ILE A 217 9.35 20.06 -31.25
CA ILE A 217 9.96 20.00 -32.57
C ILE A 217 11.10 21.02 -32.59
N ILE A 218 12.33 20.53 -32.81
CA ILE A 218 13.53 21.39 -32.70
C ILE A 218 13.55 22.49 -33.76
N ASP A 219 12.91 22.26 -34.91
CA ASP A 219 12.78 23.27 -35.96
C ASP A 219 11.77 24.36 -35.53
N PRO A 220 12.20 25.63 -35.38
CA PRO A 220 11.38 26.72 -34.86
C PRO A 220 10.27 27.17 -35.82
N THR A 221 10.24 26.67 -37.06
CA THR A 221 9.15 26.94 -38.01
C THR A 221 7.88 26.17 -37.70
N PHE A 222 7.98 25.10 -36.90
CA PHE A 222 6.85 24.30 -36.45
C PHE A 222 6.43 24.69 -35.02
N LEU A 223 5.16 24.42 -34.69
CA LEU A 223 4.64 24.53 -33.33
C LEU A 223 4.72 23.19 -32.63
N ASP A 224 5.01 23.23 -31.34
CA ASP A 224 5.00 22.06 -30.47
C ASP A 224 3.57 21.63 -30.18
N HIS A 225 3.41 20.38 -29.73
CA HIS A 225 2.11 19.84 -29.31
C HIS A 225 2.16 19.35 -27.88
N ARG A 226 1.12 19.64 -27.10
CA ARG A 226 0.95 19.14 -25.73
C ARG A 226 -0.45 18.59 -25.53
N ASN A 227 -0.55 17.34 -25.09
CA ASN A 227 -1.78 16.75 -24.59
C ASN A 227 -1.69 16.64 -23.07
N ARG A 228 -2.73 17.11 -22.38
CA ARG A 228 -2.94 16.92 -20.94
C ARG A 228 -4.21 16.13 -20.70
N PHE A 229 -4.06 14.98 -20.06
CA PHE A 229 -5.15 14.12 -19.65
C PHE A 229 -5.19 14.02 -18.12
N THR A 230 -6.33 14.38 -17.53
CA THR A 230 -6.58 14.29 -16.10
C THR A 230 -7.74 13.35 -15.85
N ALA A 231 -7.54 12.36 -14.97
CA ALA A 231 -8.56 11.42 -14.55
C ALA A 231 -8.72 11.45 -13.03
N GLN A 232 -9.87 11.93 -12.54
CA GLN A 232 -10.24 11.87 -11.14
C GLN A 232 -11.12 10.65 -10.90
N HIS A 233 -10.81 9.87 -9.87
CA HIS A 233 -11.43 8.58 -9.62
C HIS A 233 -12.02 8.53 -8.21
N ARG A 234 -13.23 7.97 -8.07
CA ARG A 234 -13.91 7.74 -6.79
C ARG A 234 -14.64 6.40 -6.80
N SER A 235 -14.42 5.57 -5.79
CA SER A 235 -15.08 4.26 -5.67
C SER A 235 -15.27 3.88 -4.21
N ILE A 236 -16.27 3.06 -3.95
CA ILE A 236 -16.43 2.34 -2.68
C ILE A 236 -16.28 0.86 -2.99
N THR A 237 -15.34 0.19 -2.31
CA THR A 237 -15.16 -1.26 -2.38
C THR A 237 -15.09 -1.87 -1.00
N ALA A 238 -15.17 -3.19 -0.91
CA ALA A 238 -15.05 -3.92 0.33
C ALA A 238 -14.18 -5.15 0.14
N ASN A 239 -13.44 -5.54 1.17
CA ASN A 239 -12.66 -6.76 1.22
C ASN A 239 -13.17 -7.63 2.37
N ALA A 240 -13.38 -8.91 2.09
CA ALA A 240 -13.71 -9.92 3.09
C ALA A 240 -12.53 -10.88 3.24
N GLY A 241 -12.05 -11.05 4.48
CA GLY A 241 -10.95 -11.94 4.82
C GLY A 241 -11.42 -13.05 5.75
N MET A 242 -10.91 -14.26 5.54
CA MET A 242 -11.12 -15.42 6.40
C MET A 242 -9.80 -16.15 6.61
N VAL A 243 -9.50 -16.54 7.85
CA VAL A 243 -8.35 -17.37 8.18
C VAL A 243 -8.77 -18.43 9.19
N TYR A 244 -8.39 -19.68 8.93
CA TYR A 244 -8.67 -20.82 9.77
C TYR A 244 -7.37 -21.44 10.27
N ASP A 245 -7.23 -21.50 11.59
CA ASP A 245 -6.14 -22.17 12.29
C ASP A 245 -6.63 -23.52 12.81
N GLN A 246 -5.87 -24.56 12.53
CA GLN A 246 -6.10 -25.91 13.04
C GLN A 246 -4.80 -26.44 13.66
N LEU A 247 -4.87 -26.79 14.95
CA LEU A 247 -3.80 -27.52 15.61
C LEU A 247 -3.85 -28.98 15.15
N LEU A 248 -2.75 -29.47 14.56
CA LEU A 248 -2.64 -30.83 14.04
C LEU A 248 -2.01 -31.77 15.06
N HIS A 249 -0.89 -31.34 15.64
CA HIS A 249 -0.17 -32.12 16.63
C HIS A 249 0.33 -31.20 17.74
N VAL A 250 0.28 -31.70 18.96
CA VAL A 250 0.88 -31.04 20.12
C VAL A 250 1.42 -32.11 21.04
N ARG A 251 2.61 -31.87 21.60
CA ARG A 251 3.24 -32.74 22.59
C ARG A 251 3.63 -31.90 23.80
N TYR A 252 3.35 -32.46 24.96
CA TYR A 252 3.75 -31.94 26.26
C TYR A 252 4.62 -32.99 26.94
N ASP A 253 5.61 -32.54 27.69
CA ASP A 253 6.46 -33.38 28.54
C ASP A 253 5.66 -33.89 29.76
N ASP A 254 6.20 -34.87 30.48
CA ASP A 254 5.61 -35.47 31.69
C ASP A 254 5.43 -34.45 32.82
N ARG A 255 6.18 -33.33 32.76
CA ARG A 255 6.06 -32.17 33.67
C ARG A 255 4.96 -31.19 33.28
N GLY A 256 4.28 -31.40 32.15
CA GLY A 256 3.26 -30.51 31.60
C GLY A 256 3.82 -29.34 30.77
N ASP A 257 5.14 -29.32 30.53
CA ASP A 257 5.80 -28.29 29.71
C ASP A 257 5.58 -28.55 28.22
N PHE A 258 5.46 -27.46 27.45
CA PHE A 258 5.24 -27.52 26.01
C PHE A 258 6.53 -27.97 25.28
N GLU A 259 6.48 -29.06 24.52
CA GLU A 259 7.63 -29.51 23.71
C GLU A 259 7.53 -29.09 22.26
N GLN A 260 6.39 -29.37 21.61
CA GLN A 260 6.23 -29.13 20.19
C GLN A 260 4.77 -28.95 19.79
N SER A 261 4.55 -28.13 18.77
CA SER A 261 3.27 -28.06 18.05
C SER A 261 3.47 -27.95 16.56
N LEU A 262 2.56 -28.59 15.84
CA LEU A 262 2.34 -28.39 14.43
C LEU A 262 0.91 -27.88 14.24
N SER A 263 0.78 -26.72 13.61
CA SER A 263 -0.50 -26.16 13.22
C SER A 263 -0.53 -25.84 11.74
N LEU A 264 -1.71 -26.06 11.13
CA LEU A 264 -2.02 -25.69 9.76
C LEU A 264 -2.89 -24.45 9.79
N ARG A 265 -2.53 -23.47 8.96
CA ARG A 265 -3.32 -22.28 8.72
C ARG A 265 -3.73 -22.22 7.26
N MET A 266 -4.99 -21.90 7.03
CA MET A 266 -5.56 -21.67 5.70
C MET A 266 -6.22 -20.30 5.67
N GLY A 267 -5.98 -19.52 4.64
CA GLY A 267 -6.47 -18.15 4.55
C GLY A 267 -7.01 -17.84 3.17
N GLY A 268 -8.01 -16.95 3.13
CA GLY A 268 -8.62 -16.47 1.92
C GLY A 268 -9.05 -15.01 2.04
N VAL A 269 -8.90 -14.26 0.95
CA VAL A 269 -9.39 -12.89 0.82
C VAL A 269 -10.20 -12.78 -0.46
N PHE A 270 -11.35 -12.12 -0.39
CA PHE A 270 -12.23 -11.86 -1.51
C PHE A 270 -12.56 -10.36 -1.60
N THR A 271 -12.40 -9.81 -2.80
CA THR A 271 -12.80 -8.44 -3.14
C THR A 271 -13.81 -8.50 -4.28
N PRO A 272 -15.09 -8.16 -4.05
CA PRO A 272 -16.08 -8.03 -5.11
C PRO A 272 -15.71 -6.93 -6.12
N SER A 273 -16.24 -7.07 -7.34
CA SER A 273 -16.17 -6.01 -8.34
C SER A 273 -17.05 -4.84 -7.93
N THR A 274 -16.57 -3.60 -8.07
CA THR A 274 -17.36 -2.40 -7.78
C THR A 274 -17.32 -1.40 -8.93
N ASN A 275 -18.28 -0.47 -8.94
CA ASN A 275 -18.32 0.59 -9.92
C ASN A 275 -17.34 1.69 -9.53
N LEU A 276 -16.59 2.17 -10.51
CA LEU A 276 -15.69 3.30 -10.36
C LEU A 276 -16.28 4.50 -11.11
N HIS A 277 -16.50 5.59 -10.39
CA HIS A 277 -16.92 6.86 -10.95
C HIS A 277 -15.68 7.68 -11.30
N SER A 278 -15.57 8.09 -12.56
CA SER A 278 -14.42 8.83 -13.05
C SER A 278 -14.84 10.12 -13.75
N SER A 279 -14.17 11.22 -13.43
CA SER A 279 -14.22 12.44 -14.24
C SER A 279 -12.96 12.50 -15.08
N LEU A 280 -13.11 12.57 -16.41
CA LEU A 280 -12.00 12.57 -17.36
C LEU A 280 -11.99 13.89 -18.10
N ALA A 281 -10.87 14.58 -18.10
CA ALA A 281 -10.64 15.78 -18.89
C ALA A 281 -9.41 15.57 -19.79
N SER A 282 -9.53 15.90 -21.07
CA SER A 282 -8.44 15.88 -22.04
C SER A 282 -8.38 17.21 -22.75
N ILE A 283 -7.17 17.77 -22.82
CA ILE A 283 -6.89 19.04 -23.49
C ILE A 283 -5.72 18.80 -24.44
N ASP A 284 -5.92 19.06 -25.72
CA ASP A 284 -4.88 19.07 -26.74
C ASP A 284 -4.63 20.52 -27.15
N GLU A 285 -3.40 20.97 -26.98
CA GLU A 285 -2.98 22.36 -27.19
C GLU A 285 -1.68 22.41 -28.00
N THR A 286 -1.57 23.41 -28.87
CA THR A 286 -0.31 23.75 -29.52
C THR A 286 0.49 24.66 -28.61
N THR A 287 1.77 24.39 -28.44
CA THR A 287 2.66 25.15 -27.58
C THR A 287 3.84 25.72 -28.35
N GLN A 288 4.48 26.74 -27.79
CA GLN A 288 5.79 27.20 -28.24
C GLN A 288 6.68 27.39 -27.02
N THR A 289 7.89 26.85 -27.11
CA THR A 289 8.85 26.92 -26.01
C THR A 289 9.56 28.28 -26.03
N LEU A 290 9.20 29.16 -25.10
CA LEU A 290 9.80 30.49 -24.96
C LEU A 290 10.68 30.53 -23.70
N GLY A 291 12.00 30.66 -23.87
CA GLY A 291 12.93 30.69 -22.73
C GLY A 291 12.96 29.41 -21.90
N GLY A 292 12.67 28.25 -22.52
CA GLY A 292 12.60 26.95 -21.84
C GLY A 292 11.25 26.66 -21.15
N ILE A 293 10.26 27.54 -21.29
CA ILE A 293 8.90 27.34 -20.75
C ILE A 293 7.93 27.12 -21.92
N PRO A 294 7.20 25.99 -21.95
CA PRO A 294 6.22 25.72 -23.00
C PRO A 294 4.94 26.53 -22.76
N VAL A 295 4.74 27.60 -23.54
CA VAL A 295 3.57 28.48 -23.48
C VAL A 295 2.49 27.94 -24.42
N PRO A 296 1.23 27.78 -23.94
CA PRO A 296 0.13 27.40 -24.81
C PRO A 296 -0.29 28.56 -25.72
N LEU A 297 -0.44 28.27 -27.01
CA LEU A 297 -0.88 29.22 -28.03
C LEU A 297 -2.35 29.04 -28.37
N ASP A 298 -2.79 27.80 -28.63
CA ASP A 298 -4.15 27.49 -29.04
C ASP A 298 -4.59 26.11 -28.53
N THR A 299 -5.90 25.93 -28.33
CA THR A 299 -6.53 24.66 -27.92
C THR A 299 -7.17 24.00 -29.14
N ALA A 300 -6.53 22.95 -29.66
CA ALA A 300 -7.04 22.21 -30.81
C ALA A 300 -8.24 21.33 -30.45
N PHE A 301 -8.25 20.78 -29.23
CA PHE A 301 -9.33 19.90 -28.78
C PHE A 301 -9.50 19.93 -27.26
N TYR A 302 -10.76 19.96 -26.82
CA TYR A 302 -11.13 19.84 -25.42
C TYR A 302 -12.28 18.83 -25.30
N SER A 303 -12.10 17.85 -24.42
CA SER A 303 -13.14 16.88 -24.09
C SER A 303 -13.20 16.68 -22.59
N GLU A 304 -14.40 16.84 -22.04
CA GLU A 304 -14.72 16.51 -20.66
C GLU A 304 -15.79 15.43 -20.62
N ARG A 305 -15.55 14.38 -19.82
CA ARG A 305 -16.50 13.31 -19.54
C ARG A 305 -16.68 13.22 -18.04
N LEU A 306 -17.76 13.81 -17.57
CA LEU A 306 -18.22 13.68 -16.20
C LEU A 306 -18.88 12.31 -16.00
N ASP A 307 -18.69 11.72 -14.82
CA ASP A 307 -19.33 10.47 -14.40
C ASP A 307 -19.15 9.27 -15.33
N TYR A 308 -17.98 9.13 -15.94
CA TYR A 308 -17.61 7.93 -16.67
C TYR A 308 -17.58 6.72 -15.71
N ARG A 309 -18.41 5.72 -16.00
CA ARG A 309 -18.53 4.50 -15.19
C ARG A 309 -17.56 3.45 -15.70
N ALA A 310 -16.51 3.23 -14.92
CA ALA A 310 -15.62 2.08 -15.06
C ALA A 310 -15.99 1.00 -14.02
N ARG A 311 -15.34 -0.16 -14.10
CA ARG A 311 -15.53 -1.26 -13.15
C ARG A 311 -14.20 -1.73 -12.61
N MET A 312 -14.10 -1.82 -11.28
CA MET A 312 -12.97 -2.47 -10.63
C MET A 312 -13.11 -3.99 -10.74
N PRO A 313 -12.02 -4.71 -11.05
CA PRO A 313 -12.07 -6.15 -11.15
C PRO A 313 -12.34 -6.77 -9.78
N ARG A 314 -12.96 -7.96 -9.78
CA ARG A 314 -12.99 -8.81 -8.60
C ARG A 314 -11.62 -9.47 -8.40
N SER A 315 -11.23 -9.70 -7.16
CA SER A 315 -10.02 -10.48 -6.85
C SER A 315 -10.30 -11.52 -5.78
N PHE A 316 -9.51 -12.58 -5.80
CA PHE A 316 -9.55 -13.64 -4.82
C PHE A 316 -8.14 -14.17 -4.60
N SER A 317 -7.76 -14.32 -3.33
CA SER A 317 -6.45 -14.79 -2.92
C SER A 317 -6.62 -15.92 -1.91
N LEU A 318 -5.88 -17.01 -2.08
CA LEU A 318 -5.83 -18.13 -1.15
C LEU A 318 -4.39 -18.36 -0.69
N GLY A 319 -4.24 -18.94 0.49
CA GLY A 319 -2.95 -19.46 0.93
C GLY A 319 -3.09 -20.46 2.06
N SER A 320 -2.01 -21.18 2.29
CA SER A 320 -1.84 -22.09 3.41
C SER A 320 -0.44 -21.95 3.98
N SER A 321 -0.30 -22.09 5.30
CA SER A 321 1.01 -22.15 5.95
C SER A 321 1.02 -23.21 7.05
N PHE A 322 2.16 -23.84 7.23
CA PHE A 322 2.44 -24.69 8.38
C PHE A 322 3.25 -23.91 9.40
N HIS A 323 2.81 -23.94 10.65
CA HIS A 323 3.52 -23.35 11.76
C HIS A 323 4.01 -24.46 12.67
N PHE A 324 5.34 -24.62 12.73
CA PHE A 324 6.02 -25.51 13.63
C PHE A 324 6.63 -24.68 14.76
N ALA A 325 6.33 -25.05 15.99
CA ALA A 325 6.95 -24.45 17.18
C ALA A 325 7.53 -25.56 18.06
N ARG A 326 8.73 -25.32 18.59
CA ARG A 326 9.42 -26.19 19.51
C ARG A 326 9.77 -25.39 20.77
N GLY A 327 9.46 -25.95 21.93
CA GLY A 327 9.81 -25.42 23.25
C GLY A 327 11.27 -25.68 23.61
#